data_AF-A0A1F9XPC5-F1
#
_entry.id   AF-A0A1F9XPC5-F1
#
_cell.length_a   1.000
_cell.length_b   1.000
_cell.length_c   1.000
_cell.angle_alpha   90.00
_cell.angle_beta   90.00
_cell.angle_gamma   90.00
#
_symmetry.space_group_name_H-M   'P 1'
#
loop_
_entity.id
_entity.type
_entity.pdbx_description
1 polymer ?
#
loop_
_entity_poly.entity_id
_entity_poly.type
_entity_poly.pdbx_seq_one_letter_code
_entity_poly.pdbx_strand_id
1 'polypeptide(L)'
;MRGIALKIMAMTAILAICAFTAQASGFEDLIRAANISSDNMQALPMQQGTTIIPERQGLTKDIETVQCFEAAYRTILSREESIRLCARAVNLAPVDCFNDAYKTNLSARQAVDLCSGAKNTGPSECFKDAYTTILQSGDCVNLCIGARDTGPAECFKRAYSTNLTKEESIQMCKSGHLNGNPNNPGNNQHHGNPSNPGNNINNGYTNVECFNAAYRTILSREESMQLCAGAVNLGPVDCFSDAYKTILSKEESISLCIRARDTGPAECFKQAYSTSLTKEESLRMCRSGHPHH
;
A
#
# COMPACT_ATOMS: atom_id res chain seq x y z
N MET A 1 -1.74 35.66 39.68
CA MET A 1 -1.66 34.20 39.97
C MET A 1 -2.96 33.64 40.54
N ARG A 2 -4.11 33.82 39.86
CA ARG A 2 -5.41 33.25 40.28
C ARG A 2 -6.17 32.54 39.14
N GLY A 3 -5.61 32.50 37.93
CA GLY A 3 -6.26 31.95 36.73
C GLY A 3 -5.81 30.56 36.26
N ILE A 4 -4.83 29.93 36.94
CA ILE A 4 -4.28 28.63 36.53
C ILE A 4 -4.90 27.46 37.32
N ALA A 5 -5.38 27.71 38.55
CA ALA A 5 -5.96 26.66 39.40
C ALA A 5 -7.32 26.14 38.90
N LEU A 6 -8.06 26.91 38.09
CA LEU A 6 -9.41 26.53 37.64
C LEU A 6 -9.41 25.59 36.42
N LYS A 7 -8.30 25.49 35.67
CA LYS A 7 -8.20 24.57 34.52
C LYS A 7 -7.76 23.14 34.91
N ILE A 8 -7.08 22.97 36.05
CA ILE A 8 -6.60 21.65 36.48
C ILE A 8 -7.73 20.79 37.07
N MET A 9 -8.77 21.39 37.67
CA MET A 9 -9.91 20.62 38.20
C MET A 9 -10.92 20.16 37.12
N ALA A 10 -10.89 20.73 35.91
CA ALA A 10 -11.81 20.33 34.83
C ALA A 10 -11.31 19.10 34.05
N MET A 11 -10.01 18.79 34.07
CA MET A 11 -9.46 17.61 33.37
C MET A 11 -9.59 16.31 34.19
N THR A 12 -9.63 16.40 35.52
CA THR A 12 -9.78 15.21 36.38
C THR A 12 -11.21 14.65 36.40
N ALA A 13 -12.22 15.44 36.06
CA ALA A 13 -13.62 14.99 35.99
C ALA A 13 -13.96 14.22 34.71
N ILE A 14 -13.21 14.43 33.60
CA ILE A 14 -13.45 13.74 32.33
C ILE A 14 -12.85 12.32 32.33
N LEU A 15 -11.77 12.10 33.09
CA LEU A 15 -11.15 10.77 33.22
C LEU A 15 -11.94 9.79 34.11
N ALA A 16 -12.90 10.27 34.90
CA ALA A 16 -13.75 9.40 35.73
C ALA A 16 -15.00 8.87 34.99
N ILE A 17 -15.39 9.46 33.85
CA ILE A 17 -16.60 9.08 33.11
C ILE A 17 -16.30 7.97 32.07
N CYS A 18 -15.06 7.81 31.64
CA CYS A 18 -14.69 6.77 30.67
C CYS A 18 -14.46 5.36 31.27
N ALA A 19 -14.59 5.19 32.59
CA ALA A 19 -14.27 3.92 33.27
C ALA A 19 -15.49 3.02 33.57
N PHE A 20 -16.72 3.37 33.14
CA PHE A 20 -17.93 2.68 33.65
C PHE A 20 -18.94 2.12 32.62
N THR A 21 -18.60 1.96 31.34
CA THR A 21 -19.56 1.37 30.35
C THR A 21 -19.01 0.24 29.49
N ALA A 22 -18.00 -0.50 29.95
CA ALA A 22 -17.57 -1.75 29.31
C ALA A 22 -17.93 -2.96 30.19
N GLN A 23 -19.23 -3.20 30.41
CA GLN A 23 -19.75 -4.45 30.94
C GLN A 23 -20.69 -5.11 29.93
N ALA A 24 -20.25 -6.29 29.49
CA ALA A 24 -21.06 -7.48 29.25
C ALA A 24 -22.24 -7.39 28.27
N SER A 25 -22.02 -7.87 27.05
CA SER A 25 -22.90 -8.87 26.41
C SER A 25 -22.29 -9.34 25.08
N GLY A 26 -22.11 -10.65 24.91
CA GLY A 26 -21.96 -11.24 23.58
C GLY A 26 -20.75 -12.15 23.30
N PHE A 27 -20.18 -12.86 24.28
CA PHE A 27 -19.13 -13.87 23.99
C PHE A 27 -19.46 -15.31 24.43
N GLU A 28 -20.65 -15.59 24.96
CA GLU A 28 -21.03 -16.97 25.37
C GLU A 28 -21.73 -17.80 24.29
N ASP A 29 -22.18 -17.21 23.17
CA ASP A 29 -22.91 -17.95 22.13
C ASP A 29 -22.01 -18.70 21.12
N LEU A 30 -20.68 -18.51 21.18
CA LEU A 30 -19.75 -19.18 20.26
C LEU A 30 -19.20 -20.52 20.77
N ILE A 31 -19.39 -20.86 22.05
CA ILE A 31 -18.93 -22.16 22.61
C ILE A 31 -20.01 -23.25 22.51
N ARG A 32 -21.28 -22.89 22.28
CA ARG A 32 -22.38 -23.88 22.24
C ARG A 32 -22.56 -24.60 20.88
N ALA A 33 -21.74 -24.29 19.87
CA ALA A 33 -21.79 -24.94 18.56
C ALA A 33 -20.82 -26.15 18.40
N ALA A 34 -20.02 -26.49 19.42
CA ALA A 34 -18.97 -27.52 19.30
C ALA A 34 -19.33 -28.92 19.86
N ASN A 35 -20.54 -29.14 20.39
CA ASN A 35 -20.96 -30.44 20.94
C ASN A 35 -21.97 -31.16 20.03
N ILE A 36 -21.53 -31.58 18.84
CA ILE A 36 -22.28 -32.55 18.03
C ILE A 36 -21.73 -33.95 18.30
N SER A 37 -22.47 -34.64 19.17
CA SER A 37 -22.79 -36.06 19.18
C SER A 37 -21.88 -36.99 18.38
N SER A 38 -21.00 -37.69 19.10
CA SER A 38 -20.34 -38.91 18.66
C SER A 38 -21.27 -40.09 18.96
N ASP A 39 -22.26 -40.37 18.10
CA ASP A 39 -23.06 -41.61 18.14
C ASP A 39 -23.94 -41.72 16.88
N ASN A 40 -23.36 -42.13 15.75
CA ASN A 40 -24.06 -42.90 14.71
C ASN A 40 -23.07 -43.44 13.67
N MET A 41 -22.54 -44.64 13.89
CA MET A 41 -21.91 -45.43 12.83
C MET A 41 -22.97 -46.34 12.22
N GLN A 42 -23.63 -45.88 11.16
CA GLN A 42 -24.34 -46.77 10.24
C GLN A 42 -23.51 -46.92 8.97
N ALA A 43 -23.18 -48.17 8.67
CA ALA A 43 -22.44 -48.58 7.48
C ALA A 43 -23.25 -48.28 6.21
N LEU A 44 -22.74 -47.36 5.39
CA LEU A 44 -23.21 -47.14 4.03
C LEU A 44 -22.29 -47.85 3.02
N PRO A 45 -22.84 -48.40 1.93
CA PRO A 45 -22.10 -49.17 0.95
C PRO A 45 -21.14 -48.29 0.14
N MET A 46 -19.96 -48.85 -0.14
CA MET A 46 -18.92 -48.27 -0.96
C MET A 46 -19.44 -47.95 -2.37
N GLN A 47 -19.64 -46.66 -2.67
CA GLN A 47 -19.65 -46.18 -4.04
C GLN A 47 -18.26 -45.66 -4.39
N GLN A 48 -17.64 -46.30 -5.38
CA GLN A 48 -16.39 -45.87 -5.99
C GLN A 48 -16.64 -44.61 -6.82
N GLY A 49 -16.80 -43.47 -6.15
CA GLY A 49 -16.70 -42.15 -6.75
C GLY A 49 -15.27 -41.65 -6.56
N THR A 50 -14.57 -41.36 -7.66
CA THR A 50 -13.33 -40.57 -7.64
C THR A 50 -13.66 -39.16 -7.14
N THR A 51 -13.71 -39.00 -5.81
CA THR A 51 -13.85 -37.71 -5.16
C THR A 51 -12.53 -36.97 -5.33
N ILE A 52 -12.53 -35.97 -6.22
CA ILE A 52 -11.50 -34.94 -6.24
C ILE A 52 -11.58 -34.23 -4.88
N ILE A 53 -10.67 -34.56 -3.96
CA ILE A 53 -10.57 -33.88 -2.67
C ILE A 53 -10.03 -32.48 -2.96
N PRO A 54 -10.77 -31.39 -2.65
CA PRO A 54 -10.22 -30.05 -2.75
C PRO A 54 -9.01 -29.95 -1.80
N GLU A 55 -7.88 -29.61 -2.39
CA GLU A 55 -6.57 -29.47 -1.77
C GLU A 55 -6.66 -28.60 -0.50
N ARG A 56 -6.17 -29.12 0.63
CA ARG A 56 -6.11 -28.45 1.95
C ARG A 56 -5.16 -27.23 1.94
N GLN A 57 -5.48 -26.19 1.18
CA GLN A 57 -4.69 -24.95 1.15
C GLN A 57 -4.93 -24.05 2.38
N GLY A 58 -5.74 -24.47 3.35
CA GLY A 58 -6.04 -23.70 4.56
C GLY A 58 -5.08 -23.91 5.74
N LEU A 59 -4.43 -25.07 5.85
CA LEU A 59 -3.76 -25.47 7.10
C LEU A 59 -2.32 -24.92 7.24
N THR A 60 -1.64 -24.58 6.14
CA THR A 60 -0.26 -24.08 6.17
C THR A 60 -0.17 -22.63 6.60
N LYS A 61 -1.19 -21.81 6.26
CA LYS A 61 -1.25 -20.39 6.60
C LYS A 61 -1.25 -20.13 8.11
N ASP A 62 -1.82 -21.06 8.87
CA ASP A 62 -1.89 -20.96 10.33
C ASP A 62 -0.54 -21.30 10.98
N ILE A 63 0.25 -22.20 10.39
CA ILE A 63 1.56 -22.61 10.93
C ILE A 63 2.56 -21.46 10.87
N GLU A 64 2.65 -20.78 9.73
CA GLU A 64 3.60 -19.66 9.55
C GLU A 64 3.24 -18.46 10.44
N THR A 65 1.94 -18.20 10.63
CA THR A 65 1.45 -17.15 11.52
C THR A 65 1.82 -17.44 12.98
N VAL A 66 1.67 -18.69 13.43
CA VAL A 66 2.05 -19.11 14.78
C VAL A 66 3.57 -19.02 14.98
N GLN A 67 4.37 -19.44 14.00
CA GLN A 67 5.83 -19.31 14.05
C GLN A 67 6.27 -17.85 14.14
N CYS A 68 5.66 -16.96 13.34
CA CYS A 68 5.89 -15.52 13.43
C CYS A 68 5.57 -15.02 14.84
N PHE A 69 4.41 -15.38 15.40
CA PHE A 69 3.99 -14.93 16.72
C PHE A 69 4.95 -15.41 17.82
N GLU A 70 5.35 -16.68 17.82
CA GLU A 70 6.31 -17.21 18.80
C GLU A 70 7.68 -16.50 18.70
N ALA A 71 8.16 -16.26 17.48
CA ALA A 71 9.40 -15.53 17.26
C ALA A 71 9.29 -14.08 17.75
N ALA A 72 8.18 -13.40 17.45
CA ALA A 72 7.90 -12.03 17.91
C ALA A 72 7.82 -11.96 19.44
N TYR A 73 7.15 -12.91 20.08
CA TYR A 73 6.96 -12.92 21.53
C TYR A 73 8.24 -13.20 22.33
N ARG A 74 9.25 -13.81 21.69
CA ARG A 74 10.61 -13.97 22.26
C ARG A 74 11.44 -12.68 22.22
N THR A 75 10.93 -11.62 21.57
CA THR A 75 11.58 -10.30 21.55
C THR A 75 11.12 -9.45 22.75
N ILE A 76 11.20 -8.12 22.63
CA ILE A 76 10.71 -7.17 23.64
C ILE A 76 9.20 -6.93 23.56
N LEU A 77 8.53 -7.47 22.54
CA LEU A 77 7.13 -7.16 22.24
C LEU A 77 6.14 -7.75 23.26
N SER A 78 5.10 -6.99 23.55
CA SER A 78 3.93 -7.52 24.26
C SER A 78 3.19 -8.55 23.40
N ARG A 79 2.28 -9.30 24.05
CA ARG A 79 1.38 -10.24 23.35
C ARG A 79 0.56 -9.53 22.26
N GLU A 80 0.01 -8.36 22.56
CA GLU A 80 -0.82 -7.59 21.62
C GLU A 80 0.01 -7.09 20.42
N GLU A 81 1.20 -6.58 20.66
CA GLU A 81 2.10 -6.14 19.58
C GLU A 81 2.57 -7.30 18.71
N SER A 82 2.86 -8.45 19.30
CA SER A 82 3.23 -9.67 18.56
C SER A 82 2.08 -10.13 17.65
N ILE A 83 0.83 -10.06 18.12
CA ILE A 83 -0.36 -10.35 17.29
C ILE A 83 -0.46 -9.33 16.14
N ARG A 84 -0.34 -8.03 16.43
CA ARG A 84 -0.43 -6.96 15.41
C ARG A 84 0.67 -7.08 14.34
N LEU A 85 1.88 -7.45 14.72
CA LEU A 85 3.00 -7.65 13.80
C LEU A 85 2.74 -8.84 12.86
N CYS A 86 2.23 -9.95 13.41
CA CYS A 86 2.12 -11.23 12.70
C CYS A 86 0.73 -11.53 12.10
N ALA A 87 -0.28 -10.65 12.26
CA ALA A 87 -1.67 -10.92 11.85
C ALA A 87 -1.86 -11.30 10.37
N ARG A 88 -0.92 -10.96 9.49
CA ARG A 88 -0.94 -11.28 8.05
C ARG A 88 0.37 -11.89 7.56
N ALA A 89 1.17 -12.42 8.48
CA ALA A 89 2.46 -13.01 8.15
C ALA A 89 2.27 -14.30 7.35
N VAL A 90 3.12 -14.49 6.35
CA VAL A 90 3.25 -15.74 5.58
C VAL A 90 4.66 -16.31 5.71
N ASN A 91 5.46 -15.75 6.63
CA ASN A 91 6.84 -16.13 6.94
C ASN A 91 7.31 -15.27 8.14
N LEU A 92 8.60 -15.36 8.47
CA LEU A 92 9.24 -14.60 9.55
C LEU A 92 9.62 -13.14 9.18
N ALA A 93 9.34 -12.69 7.96
CA ALA A 93 9.80 -11.38 7.50
C ALA A 93 9.31 -10.20 8.36
N PRO A 94 8.07 -10.17 8.91
CA PRO A 94 7.68 -9.11 9.84
C PRO A 94 8.58 -9.04 11.09
N VAL A 95 9.03 -10.20 11.61
CA VAL A 95 9.91 -10.27 12.78
C VAL A 95 11.33 -9.84 12.42
N ASP A 96 11.84 -10.28 11.27
CA ASP A 96 13.16 -9.85 10.77
C ASP A 96 13.20 -8.33 10.53
N CYS A 97 12.18 -7.80 9.86
CA CYS A 97 11.97 -6.37 9.69
C CYS A 97 11.93 -5.64 11.05
N PHE A 98 11.15 -6.15 12.01
CA PHE A 98 11.04 -5.54 13.34
C PHE A 98 12.38 -5.48 14.07
N ASN A 99 13.13 -6.60 14.09
CA ASN A 99 14.43 -6.68 14.74
C ASN A 99 15.45 -5.74 14.10
N ASP A 100 15.35 -5.53 12.79
CA ASP A 100 16.21 -4.61 12.06
C ASP A 100 15.84 -3.14 12.32
N ALA A 101 14.54 -2.82 12.28
CA ALA A 101 13.99 -1.49 12.55
C ALA A 101 14.17 -1.04 14.01
N TYR A 102 14.03 -1.95 14.98
CA TYR A 102 14.17 -1.61 16.40
C TYR A 102 15.60 -1.17 16.75
N LYS A 103 16.61 -1.64 16.01
CA LYS A 103 18.01 -1.21 16.18
C LYS A 103 18.26 0.24 15.74
N THR A 104 17.32 0.87 15.03
CA THR A 104 17.47 2.23 14.48
C THR A 104 16.79 3.30 15.35
N ASN A 105 16.74 3.09 16.67
CA ASN A 105 16.09 3.98 17.65
C ASN A 105 14.59 4.19 17.46
N LEU A 106 13.90 3.29 16.75
CA LEU A 106 12.43 3.29 16.73
C LEU A 106 11.89 2.77 18.06
N SER A 107 10.78 3.36 18.52
CA SER A 107 9.99 2.70 19.57
C SER A 107 9.47 1.36 19.06
N ALA A 108 9.25 0.40 19.97
CA ALA A 108 8.69 -0.91 19.62
C ALA A 108 7.39 -0.78 18.83
N ARG A 109 6.51 0.15 19.24
CA ARG A 109 5.26 0.46 18.54
C ARG A 109 5.47 0.94 17.10
N GLN A 110 6.40 1.87 16.87
CA GLN A 110 6.70 2.36 15.52
C GLN A 110 7.33 1.28 14.64
N ALA A 111 8.19 0.43 15.18
CA ALA A 111 8.76 -0.70 14.46
C ALA A 111 7.67 -1.73 14.07
N VAL A 112 6.69 -1.98 14.96
CA VAL A 112 5.52 -2.81 14.63
C VAL A 112 4.67 -2.16 13.54
N ASP A 113 4.40 -0.86 13.64
CA ASP A 113 3.61 -0.13 12.64
C ASP A 113 4.30 -0.15 11.25
N LEU A 114 5.63 -0.05 11.21
CA LEU A 114 6.43 -0.14 9.98
C LEU A 114 6.43 -1.54 9.36
N CYS A 115 6.56 -2.58 10.18
CA CYS A 115 6.81 -3.96 9.73
C CYS A 115 5.56 -4.85 9.66
N SER A 116 4.39 -4.37 10.10
CA SER A 116 3.15 -5.14 10.00
C SER A 116 2.80 -5.41 8.53
N GLY A 117 2.69 -6.71 8.19
CA GLY A 117 2.44 -7.16 6.81
C GLY A 117 3.64 -7.12 5.87
N ALA A 118 4.85 -6.90 6.40
CA ALA A 118 6.07 -6.97 5.61
C ALA A 118 6.28 -8.37 5.01
N LYS A 119 6.75 -8.42 3.76
CA LYS A 119 7.11 -9.67 3.06
C LYS A 119 8.62 -9.92 3.02
N ASN A 120 9.41 -8.91 3.38
CA ASN A 120 10.87 -8.90 3.46
C ASN A 120 11.33 -7.77 4.41
N THR A 121 12.63 -7.50 4.49
CA THR A 121 13.24 -6.40 5.27
C THR A 121 13.18 -5.03 4.59
N GLY A 122 12.52 -4.92 3.43
CA GLY A 122 12.41 -3.68 2.66
C GLY A 122 11.92 -2.47 3.47
N PRO A 123 10.90 -2.58 4.35
CA PRO A 123 10.45 -1.44 5.16
C PRO A 123 11.52 -0.91 6.12
N SER A 124 12.32 -1.78 6.75
CA SER A 124 13.39 -1.35 7.68
C SER A 124 14.58 -0.76 6.93
N GLU A 125 14.93 -1.30 5.76
CA GLU A 125 15.95 -0.75 4.86
C GLU A 125 15.55 0.63 4.32
N CYS A 126 14.32 0.75 3.82
CA CYS A 126 13.74 2.04 3.43
C CYS A 126 13.78 3.04 4.59
N PHE A 127 13.40 2.63 5.79
CA PHE A 127 13.41 3.52 6.96
C PHE A 127 14.82 4.03 7.25
N LYS A 128 15.82 3.15 7.27
CA LYS A 128 17.24 3.53 7.48
C LYS A 128 17.69 4.56 6.46
N ASP A 129 17.37 4.34 5.19
CA ASP A 129 17.74 5.25 4.12
C ASP A 129 17.02 6.60 4.23
N ALA A 130 15.71 6.58 4.53
CA ALA A 130 14.89 7.77 4.71
C ALA A 130 15.28 8.58 5.96
N TYR A 131 15.67 7.92 7.05
CA TYR A 131 16.02 8.58 8.31
C TYR A 131 17.32 9.38 8.24
N THR A 132 18.18 9.13 7.23
CA THR A 132 19.35 10.00 6.96
C THR A 132 18.97 11.37 6.39
N THR A 133 17.68 11.61 6.12
CA THR A 133 17.17 12.84 5.52
C THR A 133 16.52 13.76 6.57
N ILE A 134 15.84 14.82 6.11
CA ILE A 134 15.16 15.83 6.94
C ILE A 134 13.90 15.27 7.65
N LEU A 135 13.52 14.01 7.38
CA LEU A 135 12.30 13.41 7.91
C LEU A 135 12.37 13.05 9.40
N GLN A 136 11.23 13.23 10.09
CA GLN A 136 11.03 12.70 11.43
C GLN A 136 10.69 11.21 11.39
N SER A 137 10.87 10.48 12.50
CA SER A 137 10.64 9.02 12.52
C SER A 137 9.23 8.62 12.11
N GLY A 138 8.20 9.39 12.49
CA GLY A 138 6.82 9.15 12.06
C GLY A 138 6.62 9.29 10.54
N ASP A 139 7.29 10.25 9.91
CA ASP A 139 7.23 10.46 8.46
C ASP A 139 7.92 9.33 7.71
N CYS A 140 9.09 8.86 8.20
CA CYS A 140 9.77 7.70 7.63
C CYS A 140 8.95 6.42 7.75
N VAL A 141 8.27 6.19 8.89
CA VAL A 141 7.35 5.05 9.04
C VAL A 141 6.22 5.12 8.02
N ASN A 142 5.59 6.29 7.88
CA ASN A 142 4.50 6.49 6.92
C ASN A 142 4.93 6.30 5.47
N LEU A 143 6.16 6.70 5.11
CA LEU A 143 6.75 6.55 3.79
C LEU A 143 7.09 5.09 3.46
N CYS A 144 7.63 4.36 4.42
CA CYS A 144 8.24 3.04 4.20
C CYS A 144 7.35 1.84 4.51
N ILE A 145 6.14 2.05 5.04
CA ILE A 145 5.19 0.96 5.30
C ILE A 145 4.86 0.18 4.01
N GLY A 146 5.09 -1.13 4.03
CA GLY A 146 4.88 -2.01 2.88
C GLY A 146 5.92 -1.88 1.76
N ALA A 147 7.01 -1.13 1.97
CA ALA A 147 8.11 -1.06 1.02
C ALA A 147 8.74 -2.45 0.79
N ARG A 148 9.23 -2.70 -0.42
CA ARG A 148 9.95 -3.94 -0.76
C ARG A 148 11.47 -3.76 -0.79
N ASP A 149 11.92 -2.50 -0.86
CA ASP A 149 13.28 -2.03 -1.06
C ASP A 149 13.40 -0.56 -0.59
N THR A 150 14.53 0.10 -0.87
CA THR A 150 14.80 1.52 -0.54
C THR A 150 14.14 2.53 -1.49
N GLY A 151 13.40 2.07 -2.51
CA GLY A 151 12.82 2.91 -3.55
C GLY A 151 11.97 4.09 -3.06
N PRO A 152 11.07 3.92 -2.06
CA PRO A 152 10.31 5.04 -1.51
C PRO A 152 11.18 6.13 -0.87
N ALA A 153 12.29 5.78 -0.22
CA ALA A 153 13.21 6.73 0.39
C ALA A 153 13.98 7.54 -0.67
N GLU A 154 14.47 6.88 -1.72
CA GLU A 154 15.11 7.51 -2.87
C GLU A 154 14.16 8.41 -3.65
N CYS A 155 12.91 7.94 -3.87
CA CYS A 155 11.85 8.74 -4.44
C CYS A 155 11.62 10.01 -3.63
N PHE A 156 11.52 9.89 -2.30
CA PHE A 156 11.31 11.04 -1.43
C PHE A 156 12.45 12.05 -1.53
N LYS A 157 13.72 11.61 -1.45
CA LYS A 157 14.90 12.49 -1.58
C LYS A 157 14.84 13.34 -2.84
N ARG A 158 14.42 12.74 -3.97
CA ARG A 158 14.27 13.45 -5.24
C ARG A 158 13.04 14.35 -5.24
N ALA A 159 11.87 13.84 -4.86
CA ALA A 159 10.63 14.60 -4.78
C ALA A 159 10.80 15.88 -3.95
N TYR A 160 11.43 15.74 -2.78
CA TYR A 160 11.68 16.84 -1.87
C TYR A 160 12.71 17.86 -2.39
N SER A 161 13.61 17.44 -3.28
CA SER A 161 14.50 18.37 -4.01
C SER A 161 13.80 19.14 -5.14
N THR A 162 12.54 18.82 -5.43
CA THR A 162 11.69 19.56 -6.38
C THR A 162 10.75 20.52 -5.66
N ASN A 163 9.73 21.04 -6.36
CA ASN A 163 8.77 21.99 -5.80
C ASN A 163 7.68 21.36 -4.93
N LEU A 164 7.80 20.08 -4.54
CA LEU A 164 6.85 19.38 -3.68
C LEU A 164 7.09 19.69 -2.21
N THR A 165 6.02 19.75 -1.42
CA THR A 165 6.15 19.82 0.05
C THR A 165 6.59 18.46 0.60
N LYS A 166 6.94 18.42 1.88
CA LYS A 166 7.30 17.18 2.57
C LYS A 166 6.14 16.17 2.51
N GLU A 167 4.94 16.61 2.83
CA GLU A 167 3.73 15.79 2.88
C GLU A 167 3.37 15.23 1.50
N GLU A 168 3.45 16.07 0.46
CA GLU A 168 3.19 15.63 -0.92
C GLU A 168 4.27 14.66 -1.41
N SER A 169 5.53 14.89 -1.06
CA SER A 169 6.63 13.97 -1.39
C SER A 169 6.40 12.59 -0.77
N ILE A 170 5.93 12.54 0.49
CA ILE A 170 5.56 11.28 1.15
C ILE A 170 4.38 10.61 0.42
N GLN A 171 3.32 11.38 0.12
CA GLN A 171 2.13 10.87 -0.56
C GLN A 171 2.46 10.27 -1.93
N MET A 172 3.32 10.93 -2.71
CA MET A 172 3.71 10.47 -4.04
C MET A 172 4.61 9.23 -3.99
N CYS A 173 5.45 9.09 -2.97
CA CYS A 173 6.47 8.05 -2.90
C CYS A 173 6.06 6.80 -2.12
N LYS A 174 5.09 6.89 -1.20
CA LYS A 174 4.60 5.74 -0.40
C LYS A 174 4.11 4.56 -1.24
N SER A 175 3.55 4.84 -2.43
CA SER A 175 2.89 3.83 -3.28
C SER A 175 3.71 3.44 -4.51
N GLY A 176 4.81 4.15 -4.81
CA GLY A 176 5.51 4.08 -6.10
C GLY A 176 6.05 2.69 -6.46
N HIS A 177 6.37 1.86 -5.47
CA HIS A 177 7.04 0.57 -5.70
C HIS A 177 6.15 -0.67 -5.57
N LEU A 178 4.85 -0.53 -5.26
CA LEU A 178 3.98 -1.72 -5.12
C LEU A 178 3.76 -2.47 -6.44
N ASN A 179 3.99 -1.81 -7.58
CA ASN A 179 3.74 -2.33 -8.92
C ASN A 179 5.01 -2.71 -9.71
N GLY A 180 6.20 -2.57 -9.10
CA GLY A 180 7.41 -3.15 -9.67
C GLY A 180 7.26 -4.67 -9.71
N ASN A 181 7.35 -5.26 -10.91
CA ASN A 181 7.35 -6.71 -11.08
C ASN A 181 8.50 -7.29 -10.23
N PRO A 182 8.22 -8.08 -9.17
CA PRO A 182 9.26 -8.64 -8.32
C PRO A 182 10.18 -9.63 -9.07
N ASN A 183 9.76 -10.11 -10.25
CA ASN A 183 10.56 -10.95 -11.14
C ASN A 183 11.45 -10.14 -12.11
N ASN A 184 11.46 -8.82 -11.99
CA ASN A 184 12.50 -7.98 -12.59
C ASN A 184 13.36 -7.35 -11.48
N PRO A 185 14.09 -8.18 -10.70
CA PRO A 185 15.08 -7.66 -9.77
C PRO A 185 16.08 -6.93 -10.65
N GLY A 186 16.16 -5.60 -10.48
CA GLY A 186 16.91 -4.67 -11.33
C GLY A 186 17.81 -5.34 -12.35
N ASN A 187 17.43 -5.25 -13.63
CA ASN A 187 18.42 -5.35 -14.69
C ASN A 187 19.37 -4.15 -14.57
N ASN A 188 20.26 -4.23 -13.57
CA ASN A 188 21.46 -3.45 -13.39
C ASN A 188 22.53 -3.90 -14.39
N GLN A 189 22.16 -4.41 -15.58
CA GLN A 189 23.08 -4.38 -16.72
C GLN A 189 23.00 -3.02 -17.37
N HIS A 190 23.78 -2.14 -16.75
CA HIS A 190 24.32 -0.93 -17.30
C HIS A 190 25.24 -1.27 -18.49
N HIS A 191 24.68 -1.75 -19.60
CA HIS A 191 25.32 -1.67 -20.91
C HIS A 191 24.62 -0.55 -21.69
N GLY A 192 24.92 0.68 -21.29
CA GLY A 192 24.52 1.86 -22.02
C GLY A 192 25.09 1.80 -23.44
N ASN A 193 24.20 1.84 -24.42
CA ASN A 193 24.55 2.26 -25.77
C ASN A 193 24.94 3.74 -25.69
N PRO A 194 26.22 4.13 -25.95
CA PRO A 194 26.70 5.51 -25.78
C PRO A 194 26.08 6.53 -26.75
N SER A 195 25.23 6.08 -27.67
CA SER A 195 24.76 6.88 -28.80
C SER A 195 23.49 7.69 -28.52
N ASN A 196 22.87 7.58 -27.34
CA ASN A 196 21.66 8.33 -27.00
C ASN A 196 21.77 8.99 -25.60
N PRO A 197 22.32 10.20 -25.49
CA PRO A 197 22.51 10.89 -24.21
C PRO A 197 21.21 11.39 -23.54
N GLY A 198 20.02 11.03 -24.05
CA GLY A 198 18.74 11.52 -23.55
C GLY A 198 17.79 10.50 -22.93
N ASN A 199 18.09 9.19 -22.91
CA ASN A 199 17.04 8.19 -22.63
C ASN A 199 17.46 7.02 -21.73
N ASN A 200 18.12 7.31 -20.60
CA ASN A 200 18.39 6.32 -19.56
C ASN A 200 17.56 6.58 -18.30
N ILE A 201 16.23 6.61 -18.46
CA ILE A 201 15.25 6.75 -17.37
C ILE A 201 14.69 5.35 -17.05
N ASN A 202 15.55 4.41 -16.69
CA ASN A 202 15.15 3.11 -16.10
C ASN A 202 15.15 3.18 -14.57
N ASN A 203 14.82 4.34 -14.02
CA ASN A 203 14.98 4.63 -12.61
C ASN A 203 13.59 4.97 -12.06
N GLY A 204 13.07 4.07 -11.20
CA GLY A 204 11.66 3.94 -10.77
C GLY A 204 11.06 5.12 -10.00
N TYR A 205 11.08 6.32 -10.59
CA TYR A 205 10.64 7.57 -9.97
C TYR A 205 9.57 8.30 -10.80
N THR A 206 8.83 7.51 -11.57
CA THR A 206 7.91 7.96 -12.61
C THR A 206 6.70 8.71 -12.06
N ASN A 207 6.33 8.52 -10.79
CA ASN A 207 5.30 9.31 -10.12
C ASN A 207 5.66 10.81 -10.06
N VAL A 208 6.92 11.13 -9.70
CA VAL A 208 7.39 12.51 -9.53
C VAL A 208 7.59 13.18 -10.88
N GLU A 209 8.11 12.43 -11.86
CA GLU A 209 8.26 12.91 -13.23
C GLU A 209 6.90 13.15 -13.90
N CYS A 210 5.96 12.21 -13.74
CA CYS A 210 4.57 12.38 -14.14
C CYS A 210 4.00 13.65 -13.50
N PHE A 211 4.13 13.84 -12.19
CA PHE A 211 3.62 15.02 -11.50
C PHE A 211 4.20 16.31 -12.08
N ASN A 212 5.51 16.38 -12.28
CA ASN A 212 6.18 17.55 -12.83
C ASN A 212 5.74 17.83 -14.28
N ALA A 213 5.52 16.80 -15.08
CA ALA A 213 4.99 16.94 -16.44
C ALA A 213 3.54 17.42 -16.41
N ALA A 214 2.68 16.82 -15.59
CA ALA A 214 1.29 17.19 -15.40
C ALA A 214 1.14 18.65 -14.93
N TYR A 215 1.94 19.08 -13.95
CA TYR A 215 1.87 20.42 -13.38
C TYR A 215 2.32 21.54 -14.35
N ARG A 216 3.06 21.19 -15.41
CA ARG A 216 3.39 22.11 -16.51
C ARG A 216 2.26 22.28 -17.52
N THR A 217 1.18 21.52 -17.40
CA THR A 217 -0.01 21.62 -18.25
C THR A 217 -1.02 22.61 -17.67
N ILE A 218 -2.31 22.43 -17.99
CA ILE A 218 -3.43 23.18 -17.42
C ILE A 218 -3.87 22.67 -16.04
N LEU A 219 -3.30 21.56 -15.57
CA LEU A 219 -3.69 20.93 -14.31
C LEU A 219 -3.21 21.74 -13.11
N SER A 220 -4.07 21.85 -12.11
CA SER A 220 -3.68 22.35 -10.80
C SER A 220 -2.73 21.35 -10.10
N ARG A 221 -2.16 21.79 -8.98
CA ARG A 221 -1.27 20.98 -8.16
C ARG A 221 -1.95 19.69 -7.66
N GLU A 222 -3.16 19.83 -7.10
CA GLU A 222 -3.96 18.70 -6.60
C GLU A 222 -4.32 17.72 -7.72
N GLU A 223 -4.74 18.23 -8.88
CA GLU A 223 -5.09 17.41 -10.03
C GLU A 223 -3.88 16.65 -10.59
N SER A 224 -2.70 17.27 -10.57
CA SER A 224 -1.46 16.64 -10.99
C SER A 224 -1.08 15.49 -10.05
N MET A 225 -1.26 15.66 -8.74
CA MET A 225 -1.05 14.58 -7.76
C MET A 225 -2.06 13.44 -7.96
N GLN A 226 -3.33 13.78 -8.17
CA GLN A 226 -4.39 12.80 -8.40
C GLN A 226 -4.12 11.96 -9.65
N LEU A 227 -3.75 12.60 -10.76
CA LEU A 227 -3.48 11.92 -12.03
C LEU A 227 -2.26 10.98 -11.94
N CYS A 228 -1.21 11.43 -11.23
CA CYS A 228 0.09 10.74 -11.18
C CYS A 228 0.31 9.84 -9.97
N ALA A 229 -0.71 9.67 -9.11
CA ALA A 229 -0.65 8.77 -7.98
C ALA A 229 -0.46 7.31 -8.44
N GLY A 230 0.74 6.76 -8.24
CA GLY A 230 1.09 5.39 -8.64
C GLY A 230 1.40 5.20 -10.12
N ALA A 231 1.64 6.29 -10.86
CA ALA A 231 2.10 6.27 -12.25
C ALA A 231 3.48 5.62 -12.43
N VAL A 232 3.54 4.51 -13.18
CA VAL A 232 4.80 3.81 -13.49
C VAL A 232 5.56 4.39 -14.69
N ASN A 233 5.04 5.44 -15.33
CA ASN A 233 5.62 6.18 -16.45
C ASN A 233 4.85 7.51 -16.68
N LEU A 234 5.12 8.20 -17.80
CA LEU A 234 4.40 9.42 -18.21
C LEU A 234 3.02 9.17 -18.86
N GLY A 235 2.62 7.90 -19.00
CA GLY A 235 1.37 7.48 -19.64
C GLY A 235 0.12 8.22 -19.14
N PRO A 236 -0.06 8.50 -17.82
CA PRO A 236 -1.20 9.27 -17.35
C PRO A 236 -1.25 10.69 -17.91
N VAL A 237 -0.09 11.35 -18.08
CA VAL A 237 0.00 12.72 -18.61
C VAL A 237 -0.27 12.74 -20.11
N ASP A 238 0.30 11.78 -20.85
CA ASP A 238 0.08 11.65 -22.29
C ASP A 238 -1.38 11.30 -22.59
N CYS A 239 -1.95 10.33 -21.85
CA CYS A 239 -3.36 10.00 -21.89
C CYS A 239 -4.24 11.22 -21.59
N PHE A 240 -3.94 11.97 -20.52
CA PHE A 240 -4.72 13.15 -20.15
C PHE A 240 -4.69 14.21 -21.27
N SER A 241 -3.50 14.47 -21.82
CA SER A 241 -3.31 15.44 -22.89
C SER A 241 -4.10 15.08 -24.15
N ASP A 242 -4.25 13.79 -24.44
CA ASP A 242 -5.04 13.32 -25.57
C ASP A 242 -6.54 13.26 -25.30
N ALA A 243 -6.94 12.83 -24.09
CA ALA A 243 -8.33 12.81 -23.66
C ALA A 243 -8.92 14.23 -23.61
N TYR A 244 -8.17 15.21 -23.10
CA TYR A 244 -8.63 16.58 -22.93
C TYR A 244 -8.82 17.34 -24.25
N LYS A 245 -8.21 16.89 -25.35
CA LYS A 245 -8.46 17.43 -26.70
C LYS A 245 -9.83 17.02 -27.28
N THR A 246 -10.55 16.13 -26.59
CA THR A 246 -11.86 15.62 -27.03
C THR A 246 -13.02 16.44 -26.41
N ILE A 247 -14.19 15.82 -26.26
CA ILE A 247 -15.36 16.40 -25.60
C ILE A 247 -15.33 16.27 -24.06
N LEU A 248 -14.32 15.57 -23.51
CA LEU A 248 -14.24 15.29 -22.09
C LEU A 248 -13.89 16.52 -21.27
N SER A 249 -14.49 16.63 -20.08
CA SER A 249 -14.05 17.61 -19.09
C SER A 249 -12.65 17.27 -18.56
N LYS A 250 -12.05 18.21 -17.84
CA LYS A 250 -10.76 18.02 -17.18
C LYS A 250 -10.84 16.87 -16.17
N GLU A 251 -11.87 16.85 -15.34
CA GLU A 251 -12.12 15.83 -14.31
C GLU A 251 -12.40 14.46 -14.93
N GLU A 252 -13.15 14.42 -16.03
CA GLU A 252 -13.40 13.17 -16.78
C GLU A 252 -12.11 12.61 -17.39
N SER A 253 -11.26 13.47 -17.94
CA SER A 253 -9.95 13.12 -18.51
C SER A 253 -9.00 12.60 -17.43
N ILE A 254 -8.94 13.23 -16.26
CA ILE A 254 -8.17 12.73 -15.11
C ILE A 254 -8.68 11.35 -14.72
N SER A 255 -9.99 11.20 -14.50
CA SER A 255 -10.57 9.92 -14.08
C SER A 255 -10.38 8.80 -15.10
N LEU A 256 -10.28 9.10 -16.39
CA LEU A 256 -10.00 8.13 -17.45
C LEU A 256 -8.54 7.68 -17.43
N CYS A 257 -7.62 8.59 -17.11
CA CYS A 257 -6.18 8.39 -17.27
C CYS A 257 -5.43 8.05 -15.98
N ILE A 258 -6.10 8.04 -14.82
CA ILE A 258 -5.52 7.54 -13.56
C ILE A 258 -5.02 6.10 -13.77
N ARG A 259 -3.70 5.90 -13.55
CA ARG A 259 -2.97 4.62 -13.75
C ARG A 259 -2.81 4.17 -15.21
N ALA A 260 -3.06 5.04 -16.19
CA ALA A 260 -2.75 4.74 -17.58
C ALA A 260 -1.24 4.46 -17.74
N ARG A 261 -0.89 3.48 -18.58
CA ARG A 261 0.51 3.19 -18.94
C ARG A 261 0.94 3.86 -20.24
N ASP A 262 -0.01 4.35 -21.00
CA ASP A 262 0.12 5.00 -22.30
C ASP A 262 -1.18 5.75 -22.65
N THR A 263 -1.35 6.15 -23.91
CA THR A 263 -2.53 6.85 -24.45
C THR A 263 -3.73 5.94 -24.71
N GLY A 264 -3.63 4.63 -24.46
CA GLY A 264 -4.64 3.62 -24.77
C GLY A 264 -6.05 3.93 -24.24
N PRO A 265 -6.23 4.36 -22.96
CA PRO A 265 -7.55 4.73 -22.46
C PRO A 265 -8.19 5.90 -23.22
N ALA A 266 -7.39 6.89 -23.63
CA ALA A 266 -7.87 8.02 -24.42
C ALA A 266 -8.23 7.61 -25.86
N GLU A 267 -7.43 6.73 -26.48
CA GLU A 267 -7.72 6.15 -27.79
C GLU A 267 -8.98 5.28 -27.79
N CYS A 268 -9.12 4.42 -26.77
CA CYS A 268 -10.33 3.65 -26.52
C CYS A 268 -11.55 4.57 -26.46
N PHE A 269 -11.48 5.67 -25.70
CA PHE A 269 -12.59 6.61 -25.58
C PHE A 269 -12.94 7.26 -26.92
N LYS A 270 -11.94 7.74 -27.67
CA LYS A 270 -12.13 8.31 -29.02
C LYS A 270 -12.86 7.33 -29.95
N GLN A 271 -12.42 6.06 -29.96
CA GLN A 271 -13.02 5.03 -30.80
C GLN A 271 -14.44 4.69 -30.34
N ALA A 272 -14.65 4.44 -29.04
CA ALA A 272 -15.94 4.11 -28.46
C ALA A 272 -16.99 5.21 -28.72
N TYR A 273 -16.60 6.47 -28.51
CA TYR A 273 -17.50 7.61 -28.69
C TYR A 273 -17.81 7.90 -30.16
N SER A 274 -16.94 7.47 -31.08
CA SER A 274 -17.24 7.53 -32.52
C SER A 274 -18.28 6.50 -32.98
N THR A 275 -18.67 5.57 -32.11
CA THR A 275 -19.74 4.58 -32.36
C THR A 275 -21.10 5.07 -31.83
N SER A 276 -22.06 4.17 -31.62
CA SER A 276 -23.38 4.50 -31.05
C SER A 276 -23.40 4.62 -29.52
N LEU A 277 -22.25 4.48 -28.84
CA LEU A 277 -22.17 4.57 -27.38
C LEU A 277 -22.26 6.02 -26.90
N THR A 278 -22.93 6.21 -25.76
CA THR A 278 -22.94 7.50 -25.06
C THR A 278 -21.56 7.83 -24.48
N LYS A 279 -21.36 9.09 -24.07
CA LYS A 279 -20.13 9.55 -23.41
C LYS A 279 -19.86 8.75 -22.13
N GLU A 280 -20.87 8.58 -21.30
CA GLU A 280 -20.78 7.86 -20.02
C GLU A 280 -20.48 6.37 -20.22
N GLU A 281 -21.09 5.73 -21.22
CA GLU A 281 -20.80 4.34 -21.57
C GLU A 281 -19.35 4.16 -22.05
N SER A 282 -18.88 5.07 -22.90
CA SER A 282 -17.51 5.08 -23.40
C SER A 282 -16.49 5.25 -22.28
N LEU A 283 -16.72 6.19 -21.34
CA LEU A 283 -15.89 6.37 -20.15
C LEU A 283 -15.85 5.12 -19.27
N ARG A 284 -17.02 4.52 -18.99
CA ARG A 284 -17.11 3.32 -18.16
C ARG A 284 -16.35 2.15 -18.78
N MET A 285 -16.42 1.99 -20.10
CA MET A 285 -15.75 0.92 -20.82
C MET A 285 -14.22 1.09 -20.83
N CYS A 286 -13.73 2.31 -21.02
CA CYS A 286 -12.29 2.56 -21.20
C CYS A 286 -11.51 2.78 -19.89
N ARG A 287 -12.19 3.08 -18.77
CA ARG A 287 -11.56 3.24 -17.44
C ARG A 287 -10.97 1.96 -16.87
N SER A 288 -11.45 0.77 -17.25
CA SER A 288 -11.00 -0.49 -16.66
C SER A 288 -9.60 -0.92 -17.12
N GLY A 289 -8.96 -0.17 -18.02
CA GLY A 289 -7.68 -0.53 -18.62
C GLY A 289 -7.85 -1.81 -19.44
N HIS A 290 -7.83 -1.71 -20.77
CA HIS A 290 -7.66 -2.92 -21.56
C HIS A 290 -6.35 -3.58 -21.10
N PRO A 291 -6.33 -4.85 -20.67
CA PRO A 291 -5.09 -5.58 -20.65
C PRO A 291 -4.60 -5.55 -22.10
N HIS A 292 -3.48 -4.87 -22.36
CA HIS A 292 -2.84 -4.88 -23.67
C HIS A 292 -2.65 -6.36 -24.06
N HIS A 293 -3.39 -6.79 -25.08
CA HIS A 293 -3.23 -8.10 -25.70
C HIS A 293 -2.05 -8.06 -26.67
#